data_AF-A0A9J6GUD9-F1
#
_entry.id   AF-A0A9J6GUD9-F1
#
_cell.length_a   1.000
_cell.length_b   1.000
_cell.length_c   1.000
_cell.angle_alpha   90.00
_cell.angle_beta   90.00
_cell.angle_gamma   90.00
#
_symmetry.space_group_name_H-M   'P 1'
#
loop_
_entity.id
_entity.type
_entity.pdbx_description
1 polymer ?
#
loop_
_entity_poly.entity_id
_entity_poly.type
_entity_poly.pdbx_seq_one_letter_code
_entity_poly.pdbx_strand_id
1 'polypeptide(L)'
;MESYIGMYLILGLEQMGLVLVPSVSCYCENETRFPVVADVMPRNRFEKLLRFLYFEDNSSVSEDVKRDKIWKLRKWLNAREENLRSVSPE
;
A
#
# COMPACT_ATOMS: atom_id res chain seq x y z
N MET A 1 10.77 -6.13 3.25
CA MET A 1 9.35 -5.81 2.96
C MET A 1 8.76 -4.90 4.02
N GLU A 2 9.10 -5.09 5.29
CA GLU A 2 8.54 -4.33 6.41
C GLU A 2 8.73 -2.82 6.29
N SER A 3 9.92 -2.35 5.92
CA SER A 3 10.17 -0.91 5.73
C SER A 3 9.34 -0.29 4.59
N TYR A 4 9.03 -1.07 3.55
CA TYR A 4 8.19 -0.64 2.42
C TYR A 4 6.71 -0.56 2.82
N ILE A 5 6.24 -1.54 3.62
CA ILE A 5 4.89 -1.54 4.19
C ILE A 5 4.73 -0.38 5.17
N GLY A 6 5.73 -0.14 6.03
CA GLY A 6 5.74 1.00 6.95
C GLY A 6 5.66 2.34 6.22
N MET A 7 6.44 2.50 5.15
CA MET A 7 6.38 3.68 4.29
C MET A 7 4.98 3.87 3.67
N TYR A 8 4.35 2.78 3.22
CA TYR A 8 2.97 2.80 2.71
C TYR A 8 1.92 3.17 3.75
N LEU A 9 2.04 2.65 4.98
CA LEU A 9 1.12 2.94 6.07
C LEU A 9 1.23 4.38 6.51
N ILE A 10 2.45 4.92 6.62
CA ILE A 10 2.68 6.34 6.92
C ILE A 10 2.00 7.20 5.84
N LEU A 11 2.31 6.95 4.56
CA LEU A 11 1.68 7.65 3.45
C LEU A 11 0.14 7.50 3.42
N GLY A 12 -0.38 6.31 3.71
CA GLY A 12 -1.81 6.01 3.71
C GLY A 12 -2.58 6.65 4.87
N LEU A 13 -1.97 6.74 6.06
CA LEU A 13 -2.52 7.44 7.23
C LEU A 13 -2.54 8.95 7.02
N GLU A 14 -1.61 9.51 6.25
CA GLU A 14 -1.58 10.94 5.93
C GLU A 14 -2.64 11.34 4.91
N GLN A 15 -2.94 10.47 3.93
CA GLN A 15 -4.11 10.63 3.06
C GLN A 15 -5.44 10.62 3.84
N MET A 16 -5.46 10.01 5.02
CA MET A 16 -6.60 10.01 5.96
C MET A 16 -6.63 11.25 6.87
N GLY A 17 -5.72 12.22 6.66
CA GLY A 17 -5.74 13.54 7.31
C GLY A 17 -4.85 13.70 8.54
N LEU A 18 -3.99 12.72 8.86
CA LEU A 18 -3.10 12.81 10.03
C LEU A 18 -1.96 13.83 9.84
N VAL A 19 -1.52 14.05 8.61
CA VAL A 19 -0.50 15.06 8.25
C VAL A 19 -0.85 15.67 6.89
N LEU A 20 -0.84 16.99 6.82
CA LEU A 20 -1.15 17.78 5.63
C LEU A 20 0.07 17.91 4.71
N VAL A 21 0.36 16.85 3.96
CA VAL A 21 1.39 16.86 2.92
C VAL A 21 0.74 16.49 1.58
N PRO A 22 0.80 17.38 0.57
CA PRO A 22 -0.06 17.32 -0.61
C PRO A 22 0.29 16.18 -1.58
N SER A 23 1.49 15.57 -1.48
CA SER A 23 1.91 14.52 -2.40
C SER A 23 3.03 13.66 -1.81
N VAL A 24 3.04 12.37 -2.17
CA VAL A 24 4.11 11.40 -1.88
C VAL A 24 5.48 11.88 -2.36
N SER A 25 5.52 12.78 -3.36
CA SER A 25 6.78 13.35 -3.86
C SER A 25 7.43 14.33 -2.89
N CYS A 26 6.63 14.99 -2.04
CA CYS A 26 7.07 16.05 -1.13
C CYS A 26 7.97 15.48 -0.01
N TYR A 27 7.71 14.27 0.46
CA TYR A 27 8.44 13.63 1.57
C TYR A 27 9.94 13.45 1.36
N CYS A 28 10.40 13.43 0.11
CA CYS A 28 11.81 13.28 -0.25
C CYS A 28 12.47 14.61 -0.63
N GLU A 29 11.70 15.71 -0.63
CA GLU A 29 12.14 17.05 -0.99
C GLU A 29 12.66 17.80 0.24
N ASN A 30 13.63 18.71 0.07
CA ASN A 30 14.41 19.24 1.20
C ASN A 30 13.57 20.02 2.23
N GLU A 31 12.48 20.67 1.82
CA GLU A 31 11.67 21.53 2.70
C GLU A 31 10.60 20.77 3.50
N THR A 32 10.22 19.59 3.03
CA THR A 32 9.18 18.72 3.62
C THR A 32 9.71 17.31 3.84
N ARG A 33 11.04 17.20 3.97
CA ARG A 33 11.75 15.94 4.14
C ARG A 33 11.31 15.29 5.44
N PHE A 34 10.71 14.11 5.34
CA PHE A 34 10.35 13.33 6.51
C PHE A 34 11.45 12.29 6.77
N PRO A 35 12.33 12.46 7.78
CA PRO A 35 13.54 11.64 7.90
C PRO A 35 13.23 10.14 8.04
N VAL A 36 12.14 9.80 8.73
CA VAL A 36 11.65 8.42 8.92
C VAL A 36 11.33 7.73 7.58
N VAL A 37 11.04 8.49 6.53
CA VAL A 37 10.67 8.01 5.20
C VAL A 37 11.85 8.18 4.23
N ALA A 38 12.47 9.36 4.20
CA ALA A 38 13.53 9.73 3.26
C ALA A 38 14.90 9.09 3.54
N ASP A 39 15.15 8.64 4.77
CA ASP A 39 16.40 7.95 5.14
C ASP A 39 16.34 6.43 4.89
N VAL A 40 15.13 5.87 4.91
CA VAL A 40 14.89 4.43 4.74
C VAL A 40 15.06 4.00 3.28
N MET A 41 14.59 4.80 2.32
CA MET A 41 14.66 4.44 0.91
C MET A 41 14.64 5.67 -0.01
N PRO A 42 15.49 5.72 -1.05
CA PRO A 42 15.41 6.79 -2.03
C PRO A 42 14.10 6.71 -2.83
N ARG A 43 13.50 7.87 -3.12
CA ARG A 43 12.24 8.01 -3.88
C ARG A 43 12.15 7.11 -5.11
N ASN A 44 13.18 7.13 -5.96
CA ASN A 44 13.21 6.37 -7.20
C ASN A 44 13.09 4.86 -6.98
N ARG A 45 13.58 4.35 -5.84
CA ARG A 45 13.46 2.95 -5.47
C ARG A 45 12.05 2.64 -4.96
N PHE A 46 11.47 3.54 -4.16
CA PHE A 46 10.08 3.40 -3.70
C PHE A 46 9.09 3.37 -4.88
N GLU A 47 9.19 4.33 -5.80
CA GLU A 47 8.34 4.38 -7.01
C GLU A 47 8.50 3.15 -7.91
N LYS A 48 9.71 2.60 -8.02
CA LYS A 48 9.93 1.36 -8.76
C LYS A 48 9.23 0.19 -8.08
N LEU A 49 9.38 0.03 -6.76
CA LEU A 49 8.73 -1.04 -6.01
C LEU A 49 7.20 -0.95 -6.11
N LEU A 50 6.65 0.26 -6.07
CA LEU A 50 5.23 0.56 -6.31
C LEU A 50 4.71 -0.06 -7.60
N ARG A 51 5.48 0.05 -8.69
CA ARG A 51 5.09 -0.48 -10.01
C ARG A 51 5.10 -2.01 -10.07
N PHE A 52 5.86 -2.66 -9.20
CA PHE A 52 5.95 -4.12 -9.10
C PHE A 52 5.02 -4.70 -8.02
N LEU A 53 4.21 -3.88 -7.36
CA LEU A 53 3.25 -4.36 -6.36
C LEU A 53 2.04 -5.00 -7.04
N TYR A 54 2.12 -6.31 -7.25
CA TYR A 54 1.01 -7.13 -7.74
C TYR A 54 0.46 -7.99 -6.61
N PHE A 55 -0.85 -7.87 -6.35
CA PHE A 55 -1.56 -8.70 -5.36
C PHE A 55 -2.01 -10.04 -5.94
N GLU A 56 -2.05 -10.15 -7.27
CA GLU A 56 -2.60 -11.28 -8.01
C GLU A 56 -1.84 -11.39 -9.34
N ASP A 57 -1.59 -12.61 -9.82
CA ASP A 57 -0.99 -12.84 -11.14
C ASP A 57 -2.01 -12.48 -12.23
N ASN A 58 -1.68 -11.54 -13.11
CA ASN A 58 -2.57 -11.10 -14.18
C ASN A 58 -2.74 -12.14 -15.30
N SER A 59 -1.82 -13.11 -15.39
CA SER A 59 -1.74 -14.12 -16.46
C SER A 59 -2.67 -15.32 -16.21
N SER A 60 -3.08 -15.53 -14.95
CA SER A 60 -3.86 -16.70 -14.53
C SER A 60 -5.36 -16.44 -14.41
N VAL A 61 -5.84 -15.24 -14.76
CA VAL A 61 -7.20 -14.79 -14.42
C VAL A 61 -8.07 -14.63 -15.66
N SER A 62 -9.23 -15.29 -15.65
CA SER A 62 -10.22 -15.22 -16.72
C SER A 62 -10.90 -13.85 -16.80
N GLU A 63 -11.43 -13.51 -17.98
CA GLU A 63 -12.15 -12.24 -18.21
C GLU A 63 -13.38 -12.08 -17.31
N ASP A 64 -14.02 -13.19 -16.89
CA ASP A 64 -15.16 -13.16 -15.98
C ASP A 64 -14.79 -12.68 -14.57
N VAL A 65 -13.59 -13.04 -14.09
CA VAL A 65 -13.09 -12.54 -12.80
C VAL A 65 -12.73 -11.06 -12.89
N LYS A 66 -12.25 -10.59 -14.06
CA LYS A 66 -11.96 -9.17 -14.28
C LYS A 66 -13.20 -8.28 -14.32
N ARG A 67 -14.41 -8.85 -14.40
CA ARG A 67 -15.68 -8.09 -14.24
C ARG A 67 -15.80 -7.48 -12.85
N ASP A 68 -15.23 -8.13 -11.85
CA ASP A 68 -15.10 -7.56 -10.51
C ASP A 68 -13.99 -6.51 -10.51
N LYS A 69 -14.32 -5.23 -10.40
CA LYS A 69 -13.33 -4.13 -10.41
C LYS A 69 -12.26 -4.26 -9.32
N ILE A 70 -12.53 -5.02 -8.25
CA ILE A 70 -11.66 -5.18 -7.08
C ILE A 70 -10.99 -6.57 -7.08
N TRP A 71 -11.05 -7.30 -8.19
CA TRP A 71 -10.57 -8.69 -8.28
C TRP A 71 -9.14 -8.90 -7.75
N LYS A 72 -8.22 -7.96 -8.01
CA LYS A 72 -6.82 -8.04 -7.55
C LYS A 72 -6.68 -8.06 -6.03
N LEU A 73 -7.58 -7.41 -5.31
CA LEU A 73 -7.57 -7.34 -3.85
C LEU A 73 -8.49 -8.39 -3.21
N ARG A 74 -9.30 -9.10 -4.01
CA ARG A 74 -10.36 -9.97 -3.49
C ARG A 74 -9.82 -11.09 -2.60
N LYS A 75 -8.72 -11.74 -3.01
CA LYS A 75 -8.08 -12.78 -2.18
C LYS A 75 -7.62 -12.26 -0.83
N TRP A 76 -7.00 -11.08 -0.83
CA TRP A 76 -6.55 -10.44 0.40
C TRP A 76 -7.73 -10.02 1.29
N LEU A 77 -8.79 -9.46 0.72
CA LEU A 77 -10.00 -9.08 1.45
C LEU A 77 -10.69 -10.28 2.10
N ASN A 78 -10.84 -11.38 1.35
CA ASN A 78 -11.46 -12.61 1.86
C ASN A 78 -10.65 -13.20 3.00
N ALA A 79 -9.32 -13.26 2.85
CA ALA A 79 -8.43 -13.72 3.93
C ALA A 79 -8.54 -12.82 5.17
N ARG A 80 -8.66 -11.49 4.99
CA ARG A 80 -8.85 -10.57 6.10
C ARG A 80 -10.19 -10.75 6.80
N GLU A 81 -11.26 -10.96 6.04
CA GLU A 81 -12.59 -11.23 6.58
C GLU A 81 -12.60 -12.51 7.42
N GLU A 82 -12.00 -13.59 6.93
CA GLU A 82 -11.86 -14.84 7.66
C GLU A 82 -11.09 -14.65 8.98
N ASN A 83 -9.96 -13.95 8.92
CA ASN A 83 -9.19 -13.61 10.12
C ASN A 83 -10.03 -12.80 11.12
N LEU A 84 -10.75 -11.78 10.67
CA LEU A 84 -11.60 -10.96 11.55
C LEU A 84 -12.74 -11.77 12.18
N ARG A 85 -13.33 -12.71 11.45
CA ARG A 85 -14.37 -13.61 11.97
C ARG A 85 -13.83 -14.62 12.99
N SER A 86 -12.55 -15.00 12.87
CA SER A 86 -11.89 -15.91 13.82
C SER A 86 -11.56 -15.25 15.16
N VAL A 87 -11.53 -13.91 15.21
CA VAL A 87 -11.35 -13.15 16.44
C VAL A 87 -12.70 -13.13 17.16
N SER A 88 -12.86 -14.02 18.15
CA SER A 88 -13.99 -13.95 19.07
C SER A 88 -13.92 -12.66 19.89
N PRO A 89 -15.02 -11.92 20.10
CA PRO A 89 -15.01 -10.78 20.99
C PRO A 89 -14.75 -11.26 22.43
N GLU A 90 -13.66 -10.75 23.03
CA GLU A 90 -13.36 -10.88 24.47
C GLU A 90 -14.33 -10.04 25.31
#